data_AF-N1UAK0-F1
#
_entry.id   AF-N1UAK0-F1
#
_cell.length_a   1.000
_cell.length_b   1.000
_cell.length_c   1.000
_cell.angle_alpha   90.00
_cell.angle_beta   90.00
_cell.angle_gamma   90.00
#
_symmetry.space_group_name_H-M   'P 1'
#
loop_
_entity.id
_entity.type
_entity.pdbx_description
1 polymer ?
#
loop_
_entity_poly.entity_id
_entity_poly.type
_entity_poly.pdbx_seq_one_letter_code
_entity_poly.pdbx_strand_id
1 'polypeptide(L)' 'MVRKRNRKFQLSLSEVATIAVYFHLSHYREFKNFYLIEIKRI' A
#
# COMPACT_ATOMS: atom_id res chain seq x y z
N MET A 1 3.86 29.54 12.17
CA MET A 1 3.65 28.12 12.52
C MET A 1 2.91 27.45 11.34
N VAL A 2 3.58 26.58 10.58
CA VAL A 2 2.93 25.89 9.43
C VAL A 2 1.97 24.85 9.99
N ARG A 3 0.66 25.02 9.74
CA ARG A 3 -0.40 24.11 10.20
C ARG A 3 -0.29 22.81 9.40
N LYS A 4 0.28 21.75 9.99
CA LYS A 4 0.31 20.40 9.37
C LYS A 4 -1.13 19.98 9.06
N ARG A 5 -1.45 19.78 7.78
CA ARG A 5 -2.77 19.28 7.35
C ARG A 5 -2.94 17.86 7.87
N ASN A 6 -3.89 17.66 8.78
CA ASN A 6 -4.25 16.34 9.32
C ASN A 6 -5.13 15.57 8.32
N ARG A 7 -4.67 15.45 7.07
CA ARG A 7 -5.40 14.74 6.02
C ARG A 7 -5.21 13.25 6.27
N LYS A 8 -6.30 12.50 6.42
CA LYS A 8 -6.23 11.03 6.44
C LYS A 8 -5.51 10.59 5.17
N PHE A 9 -4.38 9.90 5.32
CA PHE A 9 -3.68 9.32 4.19
C PHE A 9 -4.63 8.37 3.48
N GLN A 10 -4.83 8.59 2.19
CA GLN A 10 -5.63 7.73 1.32
C GLN A 10 -4.79 7.46 0.09
N LEU A 11 -4.66 6.18 -0.25
CA LEU A 11 -4.05 5.77 -1.49
C LEU A 11 -4.98 6.18 -2.64
N SER A 12 -4.41 6.73 -3.69
CA SER A 12 -5.10 6.91 -4.97
C SER A 12 -5.45 5.55 -5.58
N LEU A 13 -6.43 5.54 -6.49
CA LEU A 13 -6.84 4.31 -7.17
C LEU A 13 -5.67 3.63 -7.89
N SER A 14 -4.79 4.42 -8.51
CA SER A 14 -3.60 3.91 -9.20
C SER A 14 -2.63 3.24 -8.25
N GLU A 15 -2.41 3.78 -7.05
CA GLU A 15 -1.55 3.15 -6.03
C GLU A 15 -2.14 1.82 -5.56
N VAL A 16 -3.46 1.75 -5.35
CA VAL A 16 -4.15 0.50 -5.00
C VAL A 16 -4.01 -0.54 -6.13
N ALA A 17 -4.16 -0.12 -7.38
CA ALA A 17 -4.02 -0.99 -8.55
C ALA A 17 -2.59 -1.55 -8.67
N THR A 18 -1.57 -0.71 -8.48
CA THR A 18 -0.17 -1.14 -8.47
C THR A 18 0.10 -2.17 -7.39
N ILE A 19 -0.40 -1.95 -6.16
CA ILE A 19 -0.26 -2.92 -5.06
C ILE A 19 -0.94 -4.25 -5.41
N ALA A 20 -2.12 -4.22 -6.03
CA ALA A 20 -2.86 -5.43 -6.43
C ALA A 20 -2.16 -6.23 -7.55
N VAL A 21 -1.63 -5.54 -8.57
CA VAL A 21 -0.86 -6.18 -9.64
C VAL A 21 0.44 -6.77 -9.08
N TYR A 22 1.16 -6.03 -8.24
CA TYR A 22 2.39 -6.51 -7.62
C TYR A 22 2.12 -7.74 -6.76
N PHE A 23 1.06 -7.73 -5.95
CA PHE A 23 0.63 -8.91 -5.18
C PHE A 23 0.45 -10.15 -6.06
N HIS A 24 -0.23 -9.99 -7.19
CA HIS A 24 -0.51 -11.10 -8.11
C HIS A 24 0.78 -11.67 -8.72
N LEU A 25 1.75 -10.81 -9.01
CA LEU A 25 3.05 -11.20 -9.57
C LEU A 25 4.00 -11.81 -8.52
N SER A 26 3.88 -11.44 -7.24
CA SER A 26 4.76 -11.92 -6.18
C SER A 26 4.42 -13.33 -5.66
N HIS A 27 3.35 -13.96 -6.16
CA HIS A 27 2.94 -15.33 -5.81
C HIS A 27 2.71 -15.59 -4.30
N TYR A 28 2.41 -14.56 -3.52
CA TYR A 28 2.04 -14.74 -2.12
C TYR A 28 0.65 -15.38 -2.02
N ARG A 29 0.52 -16.35 -1.12
CA ARG A 29 -0.77 -16.99 -0.82
C ARG A 29 -1.77 -16.01 -0.19
N GLU A 30 -1.31 -15.20 0.76
CA GLU A 30 -2.15 -14.32 1.57
C GLU A 30 -1.77 -12.86 1.36
N PHE A 31 -2.73 -12.04 0.94
CA PHE A 31 -2.53 -10.60 0.72
C PHE A 31 -1.99 -9.89 1.97
N LYS A 32 -2.46 -10.27 3.16
CA LYS A 32 -2.00 -9.68 4.43
C LYS A 32 -0.48 -9.86 4.63
N ASN A 33 0.03 -11.04 4.29
CA ASN A 33 1.45 -11.33 4.49
C ASN A 33 2.31 -10.55 3.50
N PHE A 34 1.89 -10.51 2.23
CA PHE A 34 2.48 -9.65 1.21
C PHE A 34 2.50 -8.18 1.65
N TYR A 35 1.35 -7.62 2.06
CA TYR A 35 1.24 -6.22 2.44
C TYR A 35 2.15 -5.86 3.63
N LEU A 36 2.24 -6.74 4.64
CA LEU A 36 3.09 -6.49 5.81
C LEU A 36 4.59 -6.60 5.51
N ILE A 37 4.99 -7.49 4.60
CA ILE A 37 6.40 -7.76 4.27
C ILE A 37 6.92 -6.77 3.22
N GLU A 38 6.14 -6.52 2.17
CA GLU A 38 6.58 -5.77 0.98
C GLU A 38 6.15 -4.30 1.01
N ILE A 39 4.94 -3.98 1.48
CA ILE A 39 4.39 -2.62 1.39
C ILE A 39 4.61 -1.83 2.68
N LYS A 40 4.28 -2.41 3.84
CA LYS A 40 4.36 -1.72 5.14
C LYS A 40 5.80 -1.62 5.68
N ARG A 41 6.71 -2.46 5.20
CA ARG A 41 8.12 -2.44 5.63
C ARG A 41 8.90 -1.28 5.00
N ILE A 42 8.44 -0.76 3.87
CA ILE A 42 8.97 0.43 3.18
C ILE A 42 8.49 1.69 3.91
#